data_AF-A0A1A2TIX3-F1
#
_entry.id   AF-A0A1A2TIX3-F1
#
_cell.length_a   1.000
_cell.length_b   1.000
_cell.length_c   1.000
_cell.angle_alpha   90.00
_cell.angle_beta   90.00
_cell.angle_gamma   90.00
#
_symmetry.space_group_name_H-M   'P 1'
#
loop_
_entity.id
_entity.type
_entity.pdbx_description
1 polymer ?
#
loop_
_entity_poly.entity_id
_entity_poly.type
_entity_poly.pdbx_seq_one_letter_code
_entity_poly.pdbx_strand_id
1 'polypeptide(L)'
;MTSGSLYHYFPNKAELLKATVKEIEQLVFPRLRAAGGRDGNVVDRLEAVLDESDRLMREYPYLAAFERAIRAESAAYLRSGDPNRTGFKPLRGIIADIIEDARAQGALAADIDAAGTIDALYALTRGLTEQAANLTPQAYHVTLSAAKQLIRGTLFGPNTKRRAAQRR
;
A
#
# COMPACT_ATOMS: atom_id res chain seq x y z
N MET A 1 30.01 9.13 -11.96
CA MET A 1 29.36 7.98 -12.65
C MET A 1 29.23 8.33 -14.12
N THR A 2 29.71 7.48 -15.02
CA THR A 2 29.48 7.60 -16.49
C THR A 2 28.50 6.52 -16.95
N SER A 3 27.83 6.70 -18.08
CA SER A 3 26.97 5.67 -18.66
C SER A 3 27.73 4.35 -18.85
N GLY A 4 29.01 4.42 -19.24
CA GLY A 4 29.89 3.25 -19.37
C GLY A 4 30.14 2.50 -18.06
N SER A 5 30.32 3.21 -16.93
CA SER A 5 30.46 2.57 -15.62
C SER A 5 29.18 1.88 -15.13
N LEU A 6 28.01 2.32 -15.60
CA LEU A 6 26.72 1.77 -15.18
C LEU A 6 26.40 0.46 -15.93
N TYR A 7 26.77 0.39 -17.21
CA TYR A 7 26.65 -0.83 -18.02
C TYR A 7 27.66 -1.93 -17.64
N HIS A 8 28.71 -1.59 -16.89
CA HIS A 8 29.61 -2.58 -16.32
C HIS A 8 28.90 -3.45 -15.27
N TYR A 9 28.01 -2.86 -14.47
CA TYR A 9 27.26 -3.57 -13.42
C TYR A 9 25.93 -4.15 -13.92
N PHE A 10 25.31 -3.51 -14.90
CA PHE A 10 24.02 -3.94 -15.45
C PHE A 10 24.08 -4.02 -16.97
N PRO A 11 23.90 -5.21 -17.58
CA PRO A 11 24.06 -5.38 -19.02
C PRO A 11 23.02 -4.60 -19.84
N ASN A 12 21.88 -4.22 -19.25
CA ASN A 12 20.84 -3.42 -19.90
C ASN A 12 19.93 -2.71 -18.88
N LYS A 13 19.02 -1.85 -19.37
CA LYS A 13 18.05 -1.11 -18.55
C LYS A 13 17.13 -2.03 -17.73
N ALA A 14 16.73 -3.18 -18.28
CA ALA A 14 15.82 -4.09 -17.60
C ALA A 14 16.47 -4.74 -16.37
N GLU A 15 17.73 -5.16 -16.47
CA GLU A 15 18.48 -5.71 -15.33
C GLU A 15 18.76 -4.65 -14.25
N LEU A 16 19.03 -3.40 -14.65
CA LEU A 16 19.11 -2.28 -13.71
C LEU A 16 17.78 -2.09 -12.97
N LEU A 17 16.66 -2.00 -13.68
CA LEU A 17 15.34 -1.80 -13.07
C LEU A 17 14.97 -2.96 -12.13
N LYS A 18 15.25 -4.20 -12.52
CA LYS A 18 15.02 -5.39 -11.70
C LYS A 18 15.84 -5.35 -10.40
N ALA A 19 17.11 -4.96 -10.48
CA ALA A 19 17.95 -4.79 -9.29
C ALA A 19 17.43 -3.68 -8.39
N THR A 20 17.03 -2.53 -8.95
CA THR A 20 16.43 -1.43 -8.19
C THR A 20 15.12 -1.84 -7.50
N VAL A 21 14.23 -2.55 -8.20
CA VAL A 21 13.00 -3.08 -7.59
C VAL A 21 13.34 -4.00 -6.43
N LYS A 22 14.27 -4.95 -6.62
CA LYS A 22 14.68 -5.87 -5.55
C LYS A 22 15.23 -5.13 -4.32
N GLU A 23 16.06 -4.12 -4.52
CA GLU A 23 16.61 -3.29 -3.43
C GLU A 23 15.49 -2.57 -2.66
N ILE A 24 14.55 -1.95 -3.38
CA ILE A 24 13.40 -1.28 -2.77
C ILE A 24 12.54 -2.28 -2.01
N GLU A 25 12.28 -3.47 -2.56
CA GLU A 25 11.51 -4.51 -1.90
C GLU A 25 12.19 -4.99 -0.60
N GLN A 26 13.51 -5.15 -0.61
CA GLN A 26 14.31 -5.51 0.57
C GLN A 26 14.31 -4.42 1.65
N LEU A 27 14.14 -3.16 1.26
CA LEU A 27 14.05 -2.03 2.17
C LEU A 27 12.64 -1.86 2.75
N VAL A 28 11.61 -1.94 1.90
CA VAL A 28 10.23 -1.59 2.22
C VAL A 28 9.51 -2.72 2.97
N PHE A 29 9.58 -3.96 2.46
CA PHE A 29 8.71 -5.02 2.98
C PHE A 29 9.00 -5.46 4.41
N PRO A 30 10.27 -5.54 4.89
CA PRO A 30 10.52 -5.85 6.29
C PRO A 30 9.86 -4.85 7.24
N ARG A 31 9.85 -3.56 6.88
CA ARG A 31 9.23 -2.49 7.67
C ARG A 31 7.72 -2.62 7.70
N LEU A 32 7.09 -2.83 6.54
CA LEU A 32 5.64 -3.04 6.45
C LEU A 32 5.19 -4.30 7.21
N ARG A 33 5.96 -5.39 7.12
CA ARG A 33 5.71 -6.62 7.88
C ARG A 33 5.84 -6.38 9.39
N ALA A 34 6.89 -5.68 9.82
CA ALA A 34 7.07 -5.34 11.23
C ALA A 34 5.92 -4.46 11.75
N ALA A 35 5.40 -3.53 10.94
CA ALA A 35 4.25 -2.71 11.29
C ALA A 35 2.95 -3.54 11.41
N GLY A 36 2.70 -4.45 10.46
CA GLY A 36 1.55 -5.35 10.49
C GLY A 36 1.62 -6.47 11.53
N GLY A 37 2.81 -6.75 12.08
CA GLY A 37 3.03 -7.75 13.13
C GLY A 37 2.96 -7.19 14.55
N ARG A 38 2.58 -5.92 14.73
CA ARG A 38 2.42 -5.32 16.06
C ARG A 38 1.20 -5.89 16.80
N ASP A 39 1.29 -5.89 18.13
CA ASP A 39 0.15 -6.20 18.99
C ASP A 39 -1.00 -5.22 18.74
N GLY A 40 -2.23 -5.73 18.69
CA GLY A 40 -3.43 -4.95 18.44
C GLY A 40 -4.50 -5.74 17.70
N ASN A 41 -5.68 -5.14 17.54
CA ASN A 41 -6.73 -5.75 16.73
C ASN A 41 -6.41 -5.62 15.22
N VAL A 42 -7.23 -6.26 14.39
CA VAL A 42 -7.07 -6.25 12.92
C VAL A 42 -7.00 -4.83 12.34
N VAL A 43 -7.80 -3.89 12.86
CA VAL A 43 -7.82 -2.50 12.40
C VAL A 43 -6.54 -1.78 12.81
N ASP A 44 -6.08 -1.94 14.04
CA ASP A 44 -4.83 -1.33 14.53
C ASP A 44 -3.63 -1.78 13.68
N ARG A 45 -3.58 -3.07 13.32
CA ARG A 45 -2.53 -3.65 12.47
C ARG A 45 -2.55 -3.08 11.05
N LEU A 46 -3.74 -2.95 10.44
CA LEU A 46 -3.90 -2.34 9.12
C LEU A 46 -3.49 -0.86 9.12
N GLU A 47 -3.87 -0.12 10.16
CA GLU A 47 -3.46 1.28 10.29
C GLU A 47 -1.96 1.44 10.49
N ALA A 48 -1.33 0.54 11.25
CA ALA A 48 0.12 0.54 11.40
C ALA A 48 0.84 0.35 10.06
N VAL A 49 0.34 -0.54 9.18
CA VAL A 49 0.87 -0.72 7.81
C VAL A 49 0.70 0.56 6.98
N LEU A 50 -0.45 1.23 7.09
CA LEU A 50 -0.71 2.50 6.40
C LEU A 50 0.21 3.62 6.90
N ASP A 51 0.43 3.71 8.22
CA ASP A 51 1.35 4.67 8.83
C ASP A 51 2.79 4.45 8.40
N GLU A 52 3.22 3.19 8.32
CA GLU A 52 4.56 2.87 7.87
C GLU A 52 4.75 3.16 6.38
N SER A 53 3.73 2.92 5.56
CA SER A 53 3.72 3.29 4.14
C SER A 53 3.88 4.81 3.96
N ASP A 54 3.17 5.61 4.75
CA ASP A 54 3.26 7.07 4.74
C ASP A 54 4.61 7.59 5.26
N ARG A 55 5.21 6.95 6.26
CA ARG A 55 6.60 7.22 6.67
C ARG A 55 7.58 6.94 5.54
N LEU A 56 7.49 5.78 4.90
CA LEU A 56 8.33 5.41 3.76
C LEU A 56 8.21 6.40 2.60
N MET A 57 7.02 6.88 2.28
CA MET A 57 6.83 7.86 1.21
C MET A 57 7.46 9.23 1.53
N ARG A 58 7.55 9.61 2.82
CA ARG A 58 8.24 10.83 3.24
C ARG A 58 9.75 10.68 3.26
N GLU A 59 10.24 9.51 3.69
CA GLU A 59 11.68 9.19 3.67
C GLU A 59 12.21 9.02 2.24
N TYR A 60 11.39 8.48 1.35
CA TYR A 60 11.71 8.22 -0.06
C TYR A 60 10.68 8.92 -0.97
N PRO A 61 10.81 10.23 -1.23
CA PRO A 61 9.80 11.01 -1.97
C PRO A 61 9.49 10.52 -3.39
N TYR A 62 10.41 9.79 -4.01
CA TYR A 62 10.24 9.23 -5.36
C TYR A 62 9.66 7.82 -5.36
N LEU A 63 9.43 7.20 -4.20
CA LEU A 63 8.97 5.81 -4.10
C LEU A 63 7.64 5.62 -4.84
N ALA A 64 6.61 6.42 -4.51
CA ALA A 64 5.29 6.30 -5.14
C ALA A 64 5.33 6.52 -6.67
N ALA A 65 6.12 7.49 -7.14
CA ALA A 65 6.32 7.76 -8.55
C ALA A 65 7.04 6.61 -9.26
N PHE A 66 8.06 6.02 -8.61
CA PHE A 66 8.77 4.85 -9.10
C PHE A 66 7.86 3.63 -9.21
N GLU A 67 7.06 3.33 -8.18
CA GLU A 67 6.10 2.22 -8.22
C GLU A 67 5.10 2.37 -9.37
N ARG A 68 4.59 3.60 -9.58
CA ARG A 68 3.71 3.92 -10.70
C ARG A 68 4.40 3.69 -12.04
N ALA A 69 5.64 4.16 -12.20
CA ALA A 69 6.41 4.02 -13.43
C ALA A 69 6.71 2.54 -13.74
N ILE A 70 7.19 1.78 -12.74
CA ILE A 70 7.42 0.34 -12.87
C ILE A 70 6.14 -0.38 -13.28
N ARG A 71 4.98 0.01 -12.76
CA ARG A 71 3.69 -0.59 -13.16
C ARG A 71 3.31 -0.27 -14.61
N ALA A 72 3.50 0.96 -15.06
CA ALA A 72 3.24 1.34 -16.44
C ALA A 72 4.18 0.61 -17.41
N GLU A 73 5.47 0.53 -17.06
CA GLU A 73 6.49 -0.19 -17.82
C GLU A 73 6.22 -1.71 -17.81
N SER A 74 5.87 -2.26 -16.64
CA SER A 74 5.40 -3.63 -16.46
C SER A 74 4.20 -3.96 -17.33
N ALA A 75 3.19 -3.09 -17.40
CA ALA A 75 2.04 -3.28 -18.29
C ALA A 75 2.44 -3.30 -19.78
N ALA A 76 3.48 -2.55 -20.16
CA ALA A 76 4.07 -2.61 -21.50
C ALA A 76 4.84 -3.93 -21.73
N TYR A 77 5.57 -4.43 -20.72
CA TYR A 77 6.26 -5.73 -20.75
C TYR A 77 5.32 -6.94 -20.63
N LEU A 78 4.15 -6.80 -19.99
CA LEU A 78 3.14 -7.86 -19.82
C LEU A 78 2.46 -8.26 -21.14
N ARG A 79 2.64 -7.50 -22.22
CA ARG A 79 2.39 -7.98 -23.59
C ARG A 79 3.31 -9.15 -24.00
N SER A 80 4.36 -9.44 -23.22
CA SER A 80 5.29 -10.56 -23.41
C SER A 80 5.12 -11.74 -22.42
N GLY A 81 4.03 -11.78 -21.64
CA GLY A 81 3.49 -13.07 -21.15
C GLY A 81 3.86 -13.56 -19.75
N ASP A 82 4.26 -12.73 -18.78
CA ASP A 82 4.38 -13.18 -17.38
C ASP A 82 3.68 -12.25 -16.36
N PRO A 83 2.38 -12.48 -16.05
CA PRO A 83 1.62 -11.77 -15.02
C PRO A 83 2.22 -11.85 -13.62
N ASN A 84 3.12 -12.81 -13.36
CA ASN A 84 3.68 -13.06 -12.04
C ASN A 84 4.95 -12.25 -11.73
N ARG A 85 5.47 -11.48 -12.71
CA ARG A 85 6.78 -10.81 -12.60
C ARG A 85 6.77 -9.38 -12.05
N THR A 86 5.60 -8.81 -11.74
CA THR A 86 5.49 -7.37 -11.52
C THR A 86 4.90 -7.02 -10.16
N GLY A 87 5.78 -6.79 -9.17
CA GLY A 87 5.60 -5.91 -8.01
C GLY A 87 4.49 -6.22 -6.99
N PHE A 88 4.81 -6.06 -5.70
CA PHE A 88 3.84 -5.94 -4.59
C PHE A 88 3.04 -7.19 -4.17
N LYS A 89 3.35 -8.40 -4.66
CA LYS A 89 2.89 -9.64 -4.00
C LYS A 89 3.09 -9.62 -2.48
N PRO A 90 4.22 -9.10 -1.95
CA PRO A 90 4.44 -9.09 -0.51
C PRO A 90 3.48 -8.18 0.27
N LEU A 91 2.98 -7.07 -0.30
CA LEU A 91 1.99 -6.22 0.37
C LEU A 91 0.63 -6.93 0.48
N ARG A 92 0.16 -7.56 -0.59
CA ARG A 92 -1.05 -8.39 -0.53
C ARG A 92 -0.88 -9.55 0.47
N GLY A 93 0.32 -10.13 0.54
CA GLY A 93 0.68 -11.14 1.54
C GLY A 93 0.56 -10.63 2.98
N ILE A 94 1.10 -9.45 3.28
CA ILE A 94 0.98 -8.84 4.62
C ILE A 94 -0.49 -8.62 5.00
N ILE A 95 -1.30 -8.12 4.07
CA ILE A 95 -2.74 -7.94 4.29
C ILE A 95 -3.42 -9.29 4.52
N ALA A 96 -3.07 -10.31 3.72
CA ALA A 96 -3.61 -11.65 3.87
C ALA A 96 -3.29 -12.24 5.24
N ASP A 97 -2.03 -12.13 5.70
CA ASP A 97 -1.62 -12.61 7.02
C ASP A 97 -2.45 -11.95 8.13
N ILE A 98 -2.66 -10.62 8.07
CA ILE A 98 -3.48 -9.88 9.05
C ILE A 98 -4.95 -10.35 9.06
N ILE A 99 -5.54 -10.57 7.88
CA ILE A 99 -6.95 -10.96 7.76
C ILE A 99 -7.18 -12.42 8.14
N GLU A 100 -6.27 -13.31 7.77
CA GLU A 100 -6.35 -14.72 8.16
C GLU A 100 -6.16 -14.89 9.67
N ASP A 101 -5.25 -14.14 10.29
CA ASP A 101 -5.12 -14.09 11.75
C ASP A 101 -6.43 -13.62 12.40
N ALA A 102 -7.04 -12.56 11.87
CA ALA A 102 -8.30 -12.03 12.39
C ALA A 102 -9.45 -13.03 12.26
N ARG A 103 -9.48 -13.80 11.16
CA ARG A 103 -10.44 -14.88 10.97
C ARG A 103 -10.23 -16.01 11.97
N ALA A 104 -8.98 -16.44 12.16
CA ALA A 104 -8.63 -17.48 13.13
C ALA A 104 -9.00 -17.10 14.57
N GLN A 105 -8.92 -15.81 14.90
CA GLN A 105 -9.30 -15.25 16.21
C GLN A 105 -10.80 -14.94 16.35
N GLY A 106 -11.60 -15.16 15.30
CA GLY A 106 -13.03 -14.85 15.30
C GLY A 106 -13.36 -13.35 15.25
N ALA A 107 -12.38 -12.50 14.94
CA ALA A 107 -12.57 -11.06 14.78
C ALA A 107 -13.14 -10.69 13.40
N LEU A 108 -12.97 -11.55 12.39
CA LEU A 108 -13.67 -11.46 11.11
C LEU A 108 -15.00 -12.21 11.21
N ALA A 109 -16.10 -11.54 10.86
CA ALA A 109 -17.43 -12.17 10.89
C ALA A 109 -17.50 -13.37 9.92
N ALA A 110 -18.18 -14.44 10.33
CA ALA A 110 -18.13 -15.74 9.65
C ALA A 110 -18.75 -15.75 8.25
N ASP A 111 -19.62 -14.78 7.95
CA ASP A 111 -20.28 -14.58 6.66
C ASP A 111 -19.43 -13.73 5.68
N ILE A 112 -18.33 -13.14 6.15
CA ILE A 112 -17.46 -12.31 5.35
C ILE A 112 -16.41 -13.17 4.64
N ASP A 113 -16.34 -13.02 3.31
CA ASP A 113 -15.30 -13.65 2.52
C ASP A 113 -13.93 -12.99 2.78
N ALA A 114 -12.99 -13.79 3.29
CA ALA A 114 -11.63 -13.34 3.57
C ALA A 114 -10.89 -12.94 2.29
N ALA A 115 -11.07 -13.67 1.19
CA ALA A 115 -10.40 -13.39 -0.07
C ALA A 115 -10.84 -12.04 -0.65
N GLY A 116 -12.14 -11.79 -0.72
CA GLY A 116 -12.71 -10.51 -1.12
C GLY A 116 -12.29 -9.36 -0.21
N THR A 117 -12.18 -9.59 1.10
CA THR A 117 -11.69 -8.60 2.07
C THR A 117 -10.22 -8.23 1.80
N ILE A 118 -9.36 -9.23 1.55
CA ILE A 118 -7.95 -9.04 1.20
C ILE A 118 -7.82 -8.24 -0.09
N ASP A 119 -8.59 -8.59 -1.12
CA ASP A 119 -8.52 -7.91 -2.41
C ASP A 119 -9.04 -6.47 -2.34
N ALA A 120 -10.09 -6.21 -1.55
CA ALA A 120 -10.61 -4.86 -1.32
C ALA A 120 -9.59 -3.98 -0.58
N LEU A 121 -8.98 -4.48 0.49
CA LEU A 121 -7.94 -3.77 1.24
C LEU A 121 -6.67 -3.56 0.40
N TYR A 122 -6.28 -4.54 -0.40
CA TYR A 122 -5.17 -4.40 -1.34
C TYR A 122 -5.46 -3.34 -2.41
N ALA A 123 -6.69 -3.29 -2.95
CA ALA A 123 -7.09 -2.25 -3.90
C ALA A 123 -7.04 -0.86 -3.27
N LEU A 124 -7.52 -0.71 -2.03
CA LEU A 124 -7.49 0.55 -1.28
C LEU A 124 -6.05 1.02 -1.04
N THR A 125 -5.18 0.15 -0.50
CA THR A 125 -3.76 0.48 -0.24
C THR A 125 -3.03 0.87 -1.53
N ARG A 126 -3.24 0.13 -2.62
CA ARG A 126 -2.74 0.47 -3.95
C ARG A 126 -3.23 1.84 -4.43
N GLY A 127 -4.51 2.15 -4.23
CA GLY A 127 -5.10 3.43 -4.57
C GLY A 127 -4.46 4.58 -3.78
N LEU A 128 -4.16 4.36 -2.50
CA LEU A 128 -3.46 5.35 -1.68
C LEU A 128 -2.04 5.62 -2.17
N THR A 129 -1.27 4.60 -2.57
CA THR A 129 0.06 4.82 -3.17
C THR A 129 -0.02 5.61 -4.46
N GLU A 130 -1.04 5.36 -5.29
CA GLU A 130 -1.30 6.16 -6.48
C GLU A 130 -1.59 7.63 -6.12
N GLN A 131 -2.41 7.89 -5.09
CA GLN A 131 -2.66 9.26 -4.64
C GLN A 131 -1.41 9.94 -4.09
N ALA A 132 -0.53 9.22 -3.39
CA ALA A 132 0.74 9.77 -2.89
C ALA A 132 1.65 10.30 -4.00
N ALA A 133 1.58 9.72 -5.20
CA ALA A 133 2.35 10.18 -6.36
C ALA A 133 1.78 11.45 -7.03
N ASN A 134 0.51 11.78 -6.80
CA ASN A 134 -0.20 12.83 -7.53
C ASN A 134 -0.67 14.00 -6.64
N LEU A 135 -0.79 13.78 -5.33
CA LEU A 135 -1.26 14.78 -4.38
C LEU A 135 -0.08 15.50 -3.71
N THR A 136 -0.37 16.69 -3.18
CA THR A 136 0.56 17.33 -2.22
C THR A 136 0.61 16.49 -0.93
N PRO A 137 1.71 16.56 -0.15
CA PRO A 137 1.82 15.82 1.11
C PRO A 137 0.64 16.07 2.06
N GLN A 138 0.17 17.32 2.15
CA GLN A 138 -0.97 17.67 2.99
C GLN A 138 -2.28 17.05 2.50
N ALA A 139 -2.53 17.08 1.19
CA ALA A 139 -3.72 16.49 0.61
C ALA A 139 -3.70 14.95 0.76
N TYR A 140 -2.55 14.33 0.54
CA TYR A 140 -2.36 12.89 0.76
C TYR A 140 -2.64 12.50 2.22
N HIS A 141 -2.14 13.27 3.20
CA HIS A 141 -2.43 13.04 4.62
C HIS A 141 -3.92 13.07 4.95
N VAL A 142 -4.68 14.00 4.36
CA VAL A 142 -6.14 14.07 4.52
C VAL A 142 -6.80 12.81 3.92
N THR A 143 -6.38 12.40 2.72
CA THR A 143 -6.87 11.18 2.06
C THR A 143 -6.57 9.93 2.88
N LEU A 144 -5.36 9.81 3.42
CA LEU A 144 -4.96 8.69 4.28
C LEU A 144 -5.80 8.63 5.55
N SER A 145 -6.04 9.78 6.19
CA SER A 145 -6.90 9.87 7.37
C SER A 145 -8.34 9.42 7.08
N ALA A 146 -8.89 9.81 5.92
CA ALA A 146 -10.21 9.36 5.50
C ALA A 146 -10.26 7.84 5.22
N ALA A 147 -9.22 7.28 4.63
CA ALA A 147 -9.12 5.83 4.41
C ALA A 147 -9.05 5.04 5.73
N LYS A 148 -8.33 5.54 6.74
CA LYS A 148 -8.34 4.96 8.09
C LYS A 148 -9.72 4.99 8.73
N GLN A 149 -10.45 6.11 8.59
CA GLN A 149 -11.84 6.20 9.04
C GLN A 149 -12.76 5.22 8.31
N LEU A 150 -12.53 4.98 7.01
CA LEU A 150 -13.26 3.99 6.23
C LEU A 150 -13.02 2.57 6.77
N ILE A 151 -11.77 2.19 7.03
CA ILE A 151 -11.40 0.87 7.59
C ILE A 151 -12.02 0.69 8.99
N ARG A 152 -12.00 1.74 9.81
CA ARG A 152 -12.67 1.75 11.14
C ARG A 152 -14.20 1.70 11.06
N GLY A 153 -14.80 1.89 9.89
CA GLY A 153 -16.25 2.02 9.74
C GLY A 153 -16.83 3.31 10.33
N THR A 154 -16.01 4.36 10.46
CA THR A 154 -16.38 5.65 11.10
C THR A 154 -16.52 6.81 10.10
N LEU A 155 -16.22 6.57 8.82
CA LEU A 155 -16.29 7.59 7.78
C LEU A 155 -17.70 8.19 7.64
N PHE A 156 -18.73 7.35 7.72
CA PHE A 156 -20.12 7.76 7.60
C PHE A 156 -20.79 7.72 8.97
N GLY A 157 -21.05 8.90 9.53
CA GLY A 157 -21.77 9.06 10.79
C GLY A 157 -22.68 10.29 10.75
N PRO A 158 -23.71 10.38 11.62
CA PRO A 158 -24.59 11.54 11.67
C PRO A 158 -23.77 12.79 11.98
N ASN A 159 -23.76 13.73 11.04
CA ASN A 159 -23.05 15.00 11.16
C ASN A 159 -23.66 15.83 12.30
N THR A 160 -23.08 15.73 13.50
CA THR A 160 -23.54 16.44 14.71
C THR A 160 -23.53 17.96 14.54
N LYS A 161 -22.75 18.50 13.59
CA LYS A 161 -22.71 19.94 13.30
C LYS A 161 -23.97 20.45 12.58
N ARG A 162 -24.71 19.60 11.86
CA ARG A 162 -25.90 20.03 11.08
C ARG A 162 -27.21 19.95 11.88
N ARG A 163 -27.29 19.09 12.90
CA ARG A 163 -28.47 18.98 13.79
C ARG A 163 -28.63 20.14 14.78
N ALA A 164 -27.54 20.81 15.16
CA ALA A 164 -27.60 21.99 16.02
C ALA A 164 -28.09 23.26 15.30
N ALA A 165 -27.88 23.36 13.98
CA ALA A 165 -28.32 24.51 13.18
C ALA A 165 -29.78 24.42 12.73
N GLN A 166 -30.39 23.23 12.73
CA GLN A 166 -31.81 23.02 12.38
C GLN A 166 -32.76 23.03 13.60
N ARG A 167 -32.24 23.30 14.79
CA ARG A 167 -33.01 23.41 16.05
C ARG A 167 -32.99 24.83 16.63
N ARG A 168 -32.62 25.83 15.83
CA ARG A 168 -32.69 27.25 16.20
C ARG A 168 -33.60 27.98 15.24
#